data_AF-A0AAD9CI81-F1
#
_entry.id   AF-A0AAD9CI81-F1
#
_cell.length_a   1.000
_cell.length_b   1.000
_cell.length_c   1.000
_cell.angle_alpha   90.00
_cell.angle_beta   90.00
_cell.angle_gamma   90.00
#
_symmetry.space_group_name_H-M   'P 1'
#
loop_
_entity.id
_entity.type
_entity.pdbx_description
1 polymer ?
#
loop_
_entity_poly.entity_id
_entity_poly.type
_entity_poly.pdbx_seq_one_letter_code
_entity_poly.pdbx_strand_id
1 'polypeptide(L)'
;MEKVEDGSVDVVVCTLVLCSVRNVQEVLQEVRRILKPGGAFYFLEHVESDPSSWTFFFQHVFEPLWYYLGDGCMITKKTWRDIEAAGFSELHLKHIEAPKVSRMIRPHIMGYSIK
;
A
#
# COMPACT_ATOMS: atom_id res chain seq x y z
N MET A 1 6.05 -21.88 -8.18
CA MET A 1 4.76 -21.51 -7.58
C MET A 1 3.70 -21.68 -8.65
N GLU A 2 2.60 -22.32 -8.31
CA GLU A 2 1.43 -22.40 -9.19
C GLU A 2 0.79 -21.01 -9.28
N LYS A 3 0.40 -20.60 -10.50
CA LYS A 3 -0.16 -19.27 -10.75
C LYS A 3 -1.62 -19.27 -10.27
N VAL A 4 -2.01 -18.26 -9.49
CA VAL A 4 -3.40 -18.09 -9.06
C VAL A 4 -4.28 -17.77 -10.27
N GLU A 5 -5.36 -18.52 -10.45
CA GLU A 5 -6.28 -18.37 -11.59
C GLU A 5 -7.02 -17.03 -11.57
N ASP A 6 -7.36 -16.52 -12.75
CA ASP A 6 -8.19 -15.32 -12.92
C ASP A 6 -9.54 -15.49 -12.23
N GLY A 7 -10.00 -14.49 -11.48
CA GLY A 7 -11.34 -14.53 -10.86
C GLY A 7 -11.57 -15.72 -9.92
N SER A 8 -10.52 -16.26 -9.29
CA SER A 8 -10.62 -17.43 -8.41
C SER A 8 -10.72 -17.07 -6.92
N VAL A 9 -10.37 -15.84 -6.55
CA VAL A 9 -10.23 -15.41 -5.15
C VAL A 9 -11.34 -14.45 -4.76
N ASP A 10 -11.96 -14.67 -3.60
CA ASP A 10 -12.99 -13.77 -3.05
C ASP A 10 -12.36 -12.54 -2.36
N VAL A 11 -11.23 -12.73 -1.69
CA VAL A 11 -10.56 -11.68 -0.90
C VAL A 11 -9.05 -11.74 -1.07
N VAL A 12 -8.45 -10.58 -1.34
CA VAL A 12 -6.99 -10.38 -1.28
C VAL A 12 -6.67 -9.46 -0.12
N VAL A 13 -5.70 -9.82 0.70
CA VAL A 13 -5.23 -9.00 1.82
C VAL A 13 -3.76 -8.66 1.60
N CYS A 14 -3.43 -7.38 1.68
CA CYS A 14 -2.09 -6.86 1.44
C CYS A 14 -1.68 -5.93 2.58
N THR A 15 -0.65 -6.31 3.33
CA THR A 15 -0.20 -5.55 4.50
C THR A 15 1.29 -5.26 4.40
N LEU A 16 1.64 -3.99 4.27
CA LEU A 16 3.02 -3.49 4.21
C LEU A 16 3.82 -4.08 3.04
N VAL A 17 3.18 -4.30 1.89
CA VAL A 17 3.79 -4.87 0.68
C VAL A 17 3.92 -3.83 -0.42
N LEU A 18 2.88 -3.02 -0.69
CA LEU A 18 2.90 -2.06 -1.80
C LEU A 18 4.00 -1.01 -1.63
N CYS A 19 4.31 -0.64 -0.39
CA CYS A 19 5.43 0.25 -0.08
C CYS A 19 6.80 -0.34 -0.49
N SER A 20 6.97 -1.66 -0.55
CA SER A 20 8.26 -2.32 -0.84
C SER A 20 8.43 -2.80 -2.28
N VAL A 21 7.34 -3.04 -3.02
CA VAL A 21 7.43 -3.52 -4.41
C VAL A 21 7.88 -2.43 -5.37
N ARG A 22 8.60 -2.78 -6.45
CA ARG A 22 9.06 -1.77 -7.43
C ARG A 22 7.92 -1.21 -8.27
N ASN A 23 6.97 -2.04 -8.67
CA ASN A 23 5.86 -1.67 -9.54
C ASN A 23 4.52 -1.92 -8.83
N VAL A 24 3.99 -0.90 -8.17
CA VAL A 24 2.73 -0.97 -7.42
C VAL A 24 1.55 -1.23 -8.38
N GLN A 25 1.58 -0.62 -9.56
CA GLN A 25 0.52 -0.73 -10.55
C GLN A 25 0.38 -2.16 -11.08
N GLU A 26 1.49 -2.84 -11.38
CA GLU A 26 1.49 -4.24 -11.79
C GLU A 26 0.94 -5.17 -10.69
N VAL A 27 1.30 -4.92 -9.43
CA VAL A 27 0.74 -5.67 -8.30
C VAL A 27 -0.77 -5.44 -8.18
N LEU A 28 -1.24 -4.20 -8.27
CA LEU A 28 -2.67 -3.89 -8.19
C LEU A 28 -3.47 -4.46 -9.37
N GLN A 29 -2.88 -4.49 -10.58
CA GLN A 29 -3.45 -5.19 -11.74
C GLN A 29 -3.60 -6.68 -11.47
N GLU A 30 -2.58 -7.31 -10.87
CA GLU A 30 -2.62 -8.73 -10.54
C GLU A 30 -3.64 -9.04 -9.45
N VAL A 31 -3.72 -8.21 -8.41
CA VAL A 31 -4.78 -8.28 -7.38
C VAL A 31 -6.16 -8.25 -8.05
N ARG A 32 -6.38 -7.31 -8.98
CA ARG A 32 -7.64 -7.24 -9.73
C ARG A 32 -7.83 -8.45 -10.62
N ARG A 33 -6.81 -9.00 -11.27
CA ARG A 33 -6.93 -10.18 -12.14
C ARG A 33 -7.48 -11.37 -11.36
N ILE A 34 -6.91 -11.65 -10.18
CA ILE A 34 -7.25 -12.84 -9.39
C ILE A 34 -8.57 -12.71 -8.63
N LEU A 35 -9.00 -11.49 -8.31
CA LEU A 35 -10.28 -11.26 -7.64
C LEU A 35 -11.47 -11.63 -8.53
N LYS A 36 -12.46 -12.33 -7.96
CA LYS A 36 -13.79 -12.48 -8.55
C LYS A 36 -14.45 -11.10 -8.77
N PRO A 37 -15.37 -10.95 -9.73
CA PRO A 37 -16.27 -9.78 -9.75
C PRO A 37 -16.99 -9.65 -8.40
N GLY A 38 -16.95 -8.46 -7.78
CA GLY A 38 -17.47 -8.24 -6.43
C GLY A 38 -16.54 -8.72 -5.29
N GLY A 39 -15.36 -9.25 -5.61
CA GLY A 39 -14.33 -9.61 -4.63
C GLY A 39 -13.67 -8.38 -4.00
N ALA A 40 -13.14 -8.54 -2.79
CA ALA A 40 -12.61 -7.44 -1.99
C ALA A 40 -11.08 -7.47 -1.87
N PHE A 41 -10.46 -6.30 -1.97
CA PHE A 41 -9.05 -6.08 -1.70
C PHE A 41 -8.90 -5.27 -0.40
N TYR A 42 -8.32 -5.86 0.64
CA TYR A 42 -8.01 -5.18 1.89
C TYR A 42 -6.54 -4.78 1.94
N PHE A 43 -6.27 -3.58 2.43
CA PHE A 43 -4.92 -3.06 2.52
C PHE A 43 -4.61 -2.37 3.85
N LEU A 44 -3.34 -2.47 4.25
CA LEU A 44 -2.71 -1.68 5.31
C LEU A 44 -1.29 -1.34 4.85
N GLU A 45 -0.98 -0.08 4.60
CA GLU A 45 0.30 0.32 4.01
C GLU A 45 0.92 1.49 4.76
N HIS A 46 2.25 1.50 4.85
CA HIS A 46 3.02 2.69 5.19
C HIS A 46 2.90 3.72 4.06
N VAL A 47 2.83 4.99 4.42
CA VAL A 47 2.69 6.07 3.46
C VAL A 47 3.54 7.29 3.82
N GLU A 48 3.76 8.14 2.82
CA GLU A 48 4.32 9.46 3.04
C GLU A 48 3.47 10.26 4.04
N SER A 49 4.15 11.02 4.89
CA SER A 49 3.52 11.93 5.84
C SER A 49 3.03 13.22 5.18
N ASP A 50 2.31 14.04 5.93
CA ASP A 50 1.86 15.34 5.48
C ASP A 50 3.08 16.23 5.11
N PRO A 51 3.12 16.86 3.93
CA PRO A 51 4.22 17.73 3.49
C PRO A 51 4.58 18.88 4.45
N SER A 52 3.63 19.31 5.29
CA SER A 52 3.84 20.35 6.30
C SER A 52 4.50 19.83 7.59
N SER A 53 4.72 18.52 7.71
CA SER A 53 5.24 17.89 8.93
C SER A 53 6.76 17.70 8.91
N TRP A 54 7.38 17.72 10.09
CA TRP A 54 8.77 17.28 10.25
C TRP A 54 8.98 15.82 9.86
N THR A 55 7.96 14.97 10.02
CA THR A 55 8.03 13.57 9.63
C THR A 55 8.27 13.42 8.14
N PHE A 56 7.59 14.21 7.31
CA PHE A 56 7.82 14.23 5.86
C PHE A 56 9.27 14.56 5.53
N PHE A 57 9.83 15.62 6.14
CA PHE A 57 11.23 15.98 5.92
C PHE A 57 12.18 14.81 6.24
N PHE A 58 12.01 14.16 7.40
CA PHE A 58 12.86 13.04 7.79
C PHE A 58 12.64 11.79 6.94
N GLN A 59 11.42 11.51 6.48
CA GLN A 59 11.16 10.40 5.56
C GLN A 59 12.00 10.54 4.28
N HIS A 60 12.02 11.73 3.66
CA HIS A 60 12.79 12.00 2.45
C HIS A 60 14.30 11.94 2.67
N VAL A 61 14.78 12.40 3.83
CA VAL A 61 16.22 12.35 4.17
C VAL A 61 16.70 10.92 4.45
N PHE A 62 15.90 10.11 5.15
CA PHE A 62 16.31 8.77 5.58
C PHE A 62 15.85 7.64 4.66
N GLU A 63 15.04 7.90 3.62
CA GLU A 63 14.54 6.87 2.72
C GLU A 63 15.63 5.96 2.14
N PRO A 64 16.78 6.45 1.63
CA PRO A 64 17.79 5.55 1.06
C PRO A 64 18.32 4.56 2.10
N LEU A 65 18.54 5.01 3.34
CA LEU A 65 18.95 4.12 4.43
C LEU A 65 17.83 3.17 4.82
N TRP A 66 16.59 3.66 4.88
CA TRP A 66 15.43 2.86 5.23
C TRP A 66 15.12 1.79 4.17
N TYR A 67 15.34 2.07 2.89
CA TYR A 67 15.19 1.10 1.82
C TYR A 67 16.04 -0.15 2.05
N TYR A 68 17.30 0.02 2.47
CA TYR A 68 18.20 -1.11 2.74
C TYR A 68 17.91 -1.82 4.08
N LEU A 69 17.42 -1.10 5.10
CA LEU A 69 17.17 -1.66 6.43
C LEU A 69 15.74 -2.19 6.62
N GLY A 70 14.79 -1.68 5.85
CA GLY A 70 13.35 -1.92 5.95
C GLY A 70 12.81 -2.79 4.83
N ASP A 71 13.58 -3.78 4.39
CA ASP A 71 13.18 -4.78 3.38
C ASP A 71 12.62 -4.15 2.08
N GLY A 72 13.29 -3.10 1.58
CA GLY A 72 12.90 -2.40 0.36
C GLY A 72 11.76 -1.40 0.51
N CYS A 73 11.26 -1.17 1.74
CA CYS A 73 10.18 -0.21 2.00
C CYS A 73 10.58 1.22 1.65
N MET A 74 9.84 1.82 0.71
CA MET A 74 9.95 3.25 0.38
C MET A 74 8.92 4.04 1.18
N ILE A 75 9.38 4.70 2.23
CA ILE A 75 8.53 5.44 3.20
C ILE A 75 7.98 6.76 2.64
N THR A 76 8.44 7.20 1.47
CA THR A 76 7.88 8.37 0.77
C THR A 76 6.81 8.00 -0.27
N LYS A 77 6.49 6.71 -0.43
CA LYS A 77 5.48 6.30 -1.40
C LYS A 77 4.08 6.76 -1.03
N LYS A 78 3.34 7.10 -2.08
CA LYS A 78 1.94 7.52 -2.01
C LYS A 78 0.99 6.44 -2.49
N THR A 79 1.07 5.25 -1.88
CA THR A 79 0.32 4.06 -2.30
C THR A 79 -1.19 4.27 -2.35
N TRP A 80 -1.73 5.24 -1.59
CA TRP A 80 -3.13 5.65 -1.70
C TRP A 80 -3.50 6.13 -3.09
N ARG A 81 -2.63 6.91 -3.75
CA ARG A 81 -2.85 7.41 -5.12
C ARG A 81 -2.83 6.27 -6.14
N ASP A 82 -1.97 5.28 -5.90
CA ASP A 82 -1.91 4.09 -6.75
C ASP A 82 -3.20 3.27 -6.64
N ILE A 83 -3.72 3.10 -5.42
CA ILE A 83 -4.97 2.38 -5.14
C ILE A 83 -6.18 3.13 -5.73
N GLU A 84 -6.22 4.46 -5.59
CA GLU A 84 -7.25 5.32 -6.21
C GLU A 84 -7.26 5.15 -7.74
N ALA A 85 -6.09 5.05 -8.36
CA ALA A 85 -5.95 4.89 -9.80
C ALA A 85 -6.14 3.44 -10.30
N ALA A 86 -6.25 2.45 -9.40
CA ALA A 86 -6.27 1.04 -9.78
C ALA A 86 -7.59 0.58 -10.44
N GLY A 87 -8.63 1.43 -10.48
CA GLY A 87 -9.87 1.15 -11.19
C GLY A 87 -10.84 0.22 -10.46
N PHE A 88 -10.75 0.14 -9.13
CA PHE A 88 -11.78 -0.49 -8.30
C PHE A 88 -13.12 0.23 -8.40
N SER A 89 -14.22 -0.52 -8.31
CA SER A 89 -15.58 0.04 -8.40
C SER A 89 -15.96 0.80 -7.13
N GLU A 90 -15.40 0.42 -5.99
CA GLU A 90 -15.59 1.06 -4.69
C GLU A 90 -14.25 1.13 -3.95
N LEU A 91 -14.01 2.22 -3.21
CA LEU A 91 -12.81 2.42 -2.39
C LEU A 91 -13.18 3.08 -1.05
N HIS A 92 -12.91 2.37 0.04
CA HIS A 92 -12.94 2.88 1.41
C HIS A 92 -11.52 2.98 1.93
N LEU A 93 -10.99 4.20 1.99
CA LEU A 93 -9.63 4.48 2.42
C LEU A 93 -9.63 5.42 3.62
N LYS A 94 -8.81 5.11 4.62
CA LYS A 94 -8.57 5.97 5.78
C LYS A 94 -7.09 6.14 6.01
N HIS A 95 -6.66 7.39 6.19
CA HIS A 95 -5.36 7.69 6.77
C HIS A 95 -5.41 7.48 8.28
N ILE A 96 -4.41 6.78 8.81
CA ILE A 96 -4.27 6.49 10.23
C ILE A 96 -2.83 6.74 10.67
N GLU A 97 -2.65 6.93 11.96
CA GLU A 97 -1.33 6.97 12.59
C GLU A 97 -1.15 5.70 13.42
N ALA A 98 -0.02 5.02 13.26
CA ALA A 98 0.35 3.86 14.07
C ALA A 98 1.30 4.30 15.20
N PRO A 99 0.79 4.61 16.42
CA PRO A 99 1.60 5.27 17.45
C PRO A 99 2.73 4.41 18.02
N LYS A 100 2.61 3.08 17.92
CA LYS A 100 3.56 2.11 18.49
C LYS A 100 4.80 1.87 17.63
N VAL A 101 4.87 2.44 16.42
CA VAL A 101 6.03 2.30 15.53
C VAL A 101 6.89 3.57 15.49
N SER A 102 8.07 3.45 14.87
CA SER A 102 9.02 4.56 14.71
C SER A 102 8.36 5.74 14.00
N ARG A 103 8.74 6.98 14.34
CA ARG A 103 8.09 8.20 13.84
C ARG A 103 8.02 8.26 12.30
N MET A 104 9.04 7.73 11.61
CA MET A 104 9.14 7.75 10.16
C MET A 104 8.15 6.83 9.44
N ILE A 105 7.63 5.82 10.13
CA ILE A 105 6.67 4.85 9.58
C ILE A 105 5.31 4.92 10.28
N ARG A 106 5.03 5.97 11.06
CA ARG A 106 3.70 6.12 11.68
C ARG A 106 2.57 6.38 10.70
N PRO A 107 2.76 7.19 9.64
CA PRO A 107 1.68 7.44 8.69
C PRO A 107 1.36 6.15 7.94
N HIS A 108 0.09 5.74 8.02
CA HIS A 108 -0.42 4.58 7.30
C HIS A 108 -1.74 4.93 6.59
N ILE A 109 -2.09 4.08 5.64
CA ILE A 109 -3.46 3.96 5.16
C ILE A 109 -3.98 2.57 5.49
N MET A 110 -5.27 2.46 5.77
CA MET A 110 -5.98 1.19 5.83
C MET A 110 -7.33 1.30 5.16
N GLY A 111 -7.82 0.18 4.63
CA GLY A 111 -9.09 0.21 3.92
C GLY A 111 -9.38 -1.05 3.13
N TYR A 112 -10.40 -0.93 2.29
CA TYR A 112 -10.73 -1.95 1.31
C TYR A 112 -11.26 -1.34 0.01
N SER A 113 -11.17 -2.12 -1.07
CA SER A 113 -11.78 -1.80 -2.35
C SER A 113 -12.49 -3.02 -2.94
N ILE A 114 -13.47 -2.77 -3.82
CA ILE A 114 -14.26 -3.83 -4.49
C ILE A 114 -13.92 -3.86 -5.98
N LYS A 115 -13.76 -5.07 -6.54
CA LYS A 115 -13.59 -5.26 -7.98
C LYS A 115 -14.93 -5.10 -8.70
#